data_AF-A0A814K9A9-F1
#
_entry.id   AF-A0A814K9A9-F1
#
_cell.length_a   1.000
_cell.length_b   1.000
_cell.length_c   1.000
_cell.angle_alpha   90.00
_cell.angle_beta   90.00
_cell.angle_gamma   90.00
#
_symmetry.space_group_name_H-M   'P 1'
#
loop_
_entity.id
_entity.type
_entity.pdbx_description
1 polymer ?
#
loop_
_entity_poly.entity_id
_entity_poly.type
_entity_poly.pdbx_seq_one_letter_code
_entity_poly.pdbx_strand_id
1 'polypeptide(L)'
;MMIDRRISGAGNAQQPTAAPTPPPPPQPPVNVNYEAIYNRGVATSTSTVVSSFKDLVEKKAAQYNLLFIPLTNRTFEGKQIYQFGNVNIYIDKNVLFLFENGQWLPLRLNDLVKRVC
;
A
#
# COMPACT_ATOMS: atom_id res chain seq x y z
N MET A 1 39.39 -70.09 -10.44
CA MET A 1 38.24 -70.43 -11.30
C MET A 1 37.06 -69.58 -10.86
N MET A 2 36.35 -68.95 -11.83
CA MET A 2 34.91 -68.61 -11.82
C MET A 2 34.40 -67.56 -10.81
N ILE A 3 33.53 -66.57 -11.09
CA ILE A 3 32.99 -65.85 -12.26
C ILE A 3 32.14 -64.70 -11.65
N ASP A 4 32.35 -63.49 -12.16
CA ASP A 4 31.46 -62.33 -12.36
C ASP A 4 30.14 -62.06 -11.59
N ARG A 5 29.88 -60.73 -11.52
CA ARG A 5 28.61 -60.00 -11.31
C ARG A 5 28.21 -59.82 -9.83
N ARG A 6 27.93 -58.61 -9.32
CA ARG A 6 26.99 -57.60 -9.84
C ARG A 6 27.26 -56.16 -9.30
N ILE A 7 27.22 -55.21 -10.23
CA ILE A 7 26.50 -53.92 -10.24
C ILE A 7 26.83 -52.74 -9.29
N SER A 8 26.98 -51.58 -9.95
CA SER A 8 26.41 -50.26 -9.64
C SER A 8 27.14 -49.29 -8.70
N GLY A 9 27.33 -48.08 -9.23
CA GLY A 9 27.66 -46.85 -8.50
C GLY A 9 28.86 -46.17 -9.14
N ALA A 10 28.66 -45.25 -10.10
CA ALA A 10 28.56 -43.81 -9.81
C ALA A 10 29.78 -43.32 -9.00
N GLY A 11 30.63 -42.44 -9.46
CA GLY A 11 30.62 -41.52 -10.59
C GLY A 11 31.87 -40.66 -10.44
N ASN A 12 32.18 -39.91 -11.50
CA ASN A 12 33.12 -38.79 -11.59
C ASN A 12 33.62 -38.26 -10.24
N ALA A 13 34.92 -38.40 -9.98
CA ALA A 13 35.93 -37.40 -10.32
C ALA A 13 35.79 -36.11 -9.50
N GLN A 14 36.70 -35.97 -8.53
CA GLN A 14 37.40 -34.73 -8.17
C GLN A 14 36.52 -33.51 -7.86
N GLN A 15 36.26 -33.29 -6.57
CA GLN A 15 35.96 -31.97 -6.06
C GLN A 15 37.31 -31.29 -5.72
N PRO A 16 37.72 -30.20 -6.39
CA PRO A 16 38.93 -29.48 -6.02
C PRO A 16 38.72 -28.74 -4.69
N THR A 17 39.76 -28.78 -3.85
CA THR A 17 39.86 -28.12 -2.54
C THR A 17 39.58 -26.62 -2.62
N ALA A 18 38.45 -26.17 -2.08
CA ALA A 18 38.15 -24.75 -1.89
C ALA A 18 38.02 -24.43 -0.39
N ALA A 19 38.74 -23.40 0.05
CA ALA A 19 38.74 -22.84 1.41
C ALA A 19 37.32 -22.46 1.89
N PRO A 20 37.08 -22.32 3.21
CA PRO A 20 35.80 -21.81 3.71
C PRO A 20 35.64 -20.34 3.32
N THR A 21 34.76 -20.04 2.37
CA THR A 21 34.31 -18.66 2.08
C THR A 21 33.32 -18.20 3.16
N PRO A 22 33.33 -16.91 3.54
CA PRO A 22 32.26 -16.34 4.37
C PRO A 22 30.89 -16.47 3.66
N PRO A 23 29.77 -16.54 4.40
CA PRO A 23 28.45 -16.63 3.78
C PRO A 23 28.17 -15.38 2.92
N PRO A 24 27.64 -15.53 1.70
CA PRO A 24 27.26 -14.38 0.89
C PRO A 24 26.10 -13.61 1.55
N PRO A 25 26.04 -12.27 1.42
CA PRO A 25 24.86 -11.50 1.79
C PRO A 25 23.62 -12.00 1.03
N PRO A 26 22.41 -11.84 1.58
CA PRO A 26 21.18 -12.29 0.93
C PRO A 26 21.08 -11.69 -0.48
N GLN A 27 21.11 -12.55 -1.49
CA GLN A 27 20.99 -12.14 -2.88
C GLN A 27 19.56 -11.60 -3.14
N PRO A 28 19.40 -10.45 -3.81
CA PRO A 28 18.09 -9.98 -4.24
C PRO A 28 17.49 -10.98 -5.26
N PRO A 29 16.18 -11.26 -5.20
CA PRO A 29 15.57 -12.28 -6.04
C PRO A 29 15.57 -11.89 -7.53
N VAL A 30 16.07 -12.83 -8.33
CA VAL A 30 15.76 -13.21 -9.73
C VAL A 30 14.92 -12.24 -10.59
N ASN A 31 15.41 -12.01 -11.81
CA ASN A 31 14.80 -11.22 -12.89
C ASN A 31 13.29 -11.50 -13.05
N VAL A 32 12.49 -10.63 -12.42
CA VAL A 32 11.05 -10.55 -12.56
C VAL A 32 10.72 -9.82 -13.85
N ASN A 33 9.92 -10.44 -14.72
CA ASN A 33 9.34 -9.80 -15.89
C ASN A 33 8.46 -8.61 -15.43
N TYR A 34 9.03 -7.39 -15.46
CA TYR A 34 8.42 -6.18 -14.91
C TYR A 34 7.08 -5.81 -15.58
N GLU A 35 6.86 -6.20 -16.84
CA GLU A 35 5.64 -5.88 -17.60
C GLU A 35 4.40 -6.63 -17.06
N ALA A 36 4.58 -7.85 -16.56
CA ALA A 36 3.53 -8.59 -15.86
C ALA A 36 3.29 -8.05 -14.43
N ILE A 37 4.28 -7.37 -13.85
CA ILE A 37 4.16 -6.69 -12.54
C ILE A 37 3.45 -5.35 -12.70
N TYR A 38 3.67 -4.60 -13.80
CA TYR A 38 3.02 -3.31 -14.04
C TYR A 38 1.53 -3.43 -14.37
N ASN A 39 1.10 -4.52 -15.04
CA ASN A 39 -0.33 -4.81 -15.17
C ASN A 39 -0.93 -5.54 -13.95
N ARG A 40 -0.10 -5.96 -12.99
CA ARG A 40 -0.50 -6.25 -11.60
C ARG A 40 -0.40 -5.01 -10.70
N GLY A 41 -0.20 -3.84 -11.30
CA GLY A 41 -0.23 -2.52 -10.65
C GLY A 41 -1.59 -1.82 -10.74
N VAL A 42 -2.61 -2.44 -11.35
CA VAL A 42 -3.93 -1.83 -11.49
C VAL A 42 -5.03 -2.87 -11.27
N ALA A 43 -5.22 -3.28 -10.03
CA ALA A 43 -6.53 -3.75 -9.58
C ALA A 43 -6.64 -3.40 -8.11
N THR A 44 -7.19 -2.21 -7.91
CA THR A 44 -8.12 -1.88 -6.84
C THR A 44 -7.64 -2.27 -5.46
N SER A 45 -7.20 -1.26 -4.71
CA SER A 45 -7.48 -1.17 -3.29
C SER A 45 -8.92 -1.64 -3.07
N THR A 46 -9.08 -2.92 -2.73
CA THR A 46 -10.29 -3.44 -2.12
C THR A 46 -10.25 -2.94 -0.69
N SER A 47 -10.32 -1.60 -0.55
CA SER A 47 -10.98 -1.01 0.59
C SER A 47 -12.38 -1.53 0.44
N THR A 48 -12.65 -2.61 1.18
CA THR A 48 -13.95 -3.18 1.43
C THR A 48 -14.98 -2.07 1.30
N VAL A 49 -15.89 -2.23 0.33
CA VAL A 49 -17.08 -1.39 0.11
C VAL A 49 -17.97 -1.56 1.34
N VAL A 50 -17.50 -1.05 2.47
CA VAL A 50 -18.33 -0.56 3.53
C VAL A 50 -18.50 0.87 3.08
N SER A 51 -19.68 1.22 2.57
CA SER A 51 -20.08 2.57 2.17
C SER A 51 -19.97 3.49 3.39
N SER A 52 -18.72 3.79 3.76
CA SER A 52 -18.35 4.52 4.95
C SER A 52 -18.52 5.99 4.61
N PHE A 53 -18.76 6.79 5.63
CA PHE A 53 -18.97 8.22 5.47
C PHE A 53 -17.88 8.90 4.61
N LYS A 54 -16.63 8.39 4.64
CA LYS A 54 -15.53 8.79 3.74
C LYS A 54 -15.87 8.72 2.25
N ASP A 55 -16.53 7.65 1.78
CA ASP A 55 -16.91 7.46 0.37
C ASP A 55 -17.89 8.54 -0.09
N LEU A 56 -18.86 8.88 0.78
CA LEU A 56 -19.79 9.98 0.52
C LEU A 56 -19.06 11.32 0.41
N VAL A 57 -18.08 11.57 1.28
CA VAL A 57 -17.26 12.78 1.21
C VAL A 57 -16.47 12.82 -0.10
N GLU A 58 -15.85 11.71 -0.49
CA GLU A 58 -15.07 11.60 -1.72
C GLU A 58 -15.92 11.79 -2.97
N LYS A 59 -17.08 11.13 -3.05
CA LYS A 59 -18.05 11.30 -4.15
C LYS A 59 -18.54 12.75 -4.24
N LYS A 60 -18.77 13.39 -3.11
CA LYS A 60 -19.18 14.79 -3.06
C LYS A 60 -18.03 15.70 -3.48
N ALA A 61 -16.80 15.47 -3.02
CA ALA A 61 -15.62 16.20 -3.48
C ALA A 61 -15.48 16.12 -5.01
N ALA A 62 -15.52 14.90 -5.56
CA ALA A 62 -15.42 14.66 -6.99
C ALA A 62 -16.52 15.37 -7.80
N GLN A 63 -17.76 15.40 -7.28
CA GLN A 63 -18.89 16.09 -7.93
C GLN A 63 -18.64 17.59 -8.11
N TYR A 64 -17.95 18.25 -7.17
CA TYR A 64 -17.60 19.67 -7.25
C TYR A 64 -16.15 19.90 -7.72
N ASN A 65 -15.48 18.86 -8.26
CA ASN A 65 -14.07 18.93 -8.68
C ASN A 65 -13.12 19.40 -7.55
N LEU A 66 -13.43 19.01 -6.31
CA LEU A 66 -12.62 19.29 -5.14
C LEU A 66 -11.63 18.16 -4.90
N LEU A 67 -10.41 18.52 -4.52
CA LEU A 67 -9.36 17.58 -4.17
C LEU A 67 -9.70 16.91 -2.84
N PHE A 68 -9.73 15.58 -2.78
CA PHE A 68 -9.85 14.84 -1.52
C PHE A 68 -8.69 13.87 -1.36
N ILE A 69 -7.67 14.25 -0.59
CA ILE A 69 -6.47 13.44 -0.39
C ILE A 69 -6.10 13.30 1.09
N PRO A 70 -5.61 12.13 1.54
CA PRO A 70 -5.07 12.00 2.89
C PRO A 70 -3.74 12.75 3.03
N LEU A 71 -3.55 13.47 4.13
CA LEU A 71 -2.30 14.14 4.46
C LEU A 71 -1.39 13.20 5.24
N THR A 72 -0.47 12.52 4.55
CA THR A 72 0.44 11.49 5.12
C THR A 72 1.35 12.00 6.24
N ASN A 73 1.51 13.32 6.40
CA ASN A 73 2.33 13.94 7.46
C ASN A 73 1.51 14.64 8.55
N ARG A 74 0.18 14.48 8.55
CA ARG A 74 -0.69 15.17 9.51
C ARG A 74 -1.75 14.22 10.06
N THR A 75 -1.64 13.93 11.34
CA THR A 75 -2.66 13.25 12.13
C THR A 75 -3.07 14.16 13.29
N PHE A 76 -4.37 14.19 13.59
CA PHE A 76 -4.91 14.92 14.73
C PHE A 76 -5.59 13.91 15.65
N GLU A 77 -5.17 13.84 16.91
CA GLU A 77 -5.69 12.87 17.89
C GLU A 77 -5.60 11.40 17.40
N GLY A 78 -4.57 11.07 16.62
CA GLY A 78 -4.42 9.74 16.02
C GLY A 78 -5.37 9.46 14.85
N LYS A 79 -6.19 10.43 14.45
CA LYS A 79 -7.04 10.36 13.24
C LYS A 79 -6.32 10.96 12.04
N GLN A 80 -6.57 10.38 10.88
CA GLN A 80 -6.04 10.90 9.63
C GLN A 80 -6.73 12.21 9.25
N ILE A 81 -5.93 13.23 8.92
CA ILE A 81 -6.43 14.46 8.32
C ILE A 81 -6.49 14.25 6.81
N TYR A 82 -7.58 14.67 6.20
CA TYR A 82 -7.80 14.73 4.77
C TYR A 82 -7.82 16.20 4.33
N GLN A 83 -7.22 16.48 3.20
CA GLN A 83 -7.37 17.76 2.52
C GLN A 83 -8.62 17.68 1.63
N PHE A 84 -9.53 18.63 1.80
CA PHE A 84 -10.75 18.78 1.02
C PHE A 84 -10.72 20.15 0.33
N GLY A 85 -10.37 20.18 -0.95
CA GLY A 85 -10.08 21.41 -1.68
C GLY A 85 -8.97 22.19 -0.98
N ASN A 86 -9.30 23.37 -0.46
CA ASN A 86 -8.36 24.26 0.23
C ASN A 86 -8.40 24.14 1.77
N VAL A 87 -9.27 23.30 2.31
CA VAL A 87 -9.43 23.17 3.76
C VAL A 87 -8.97 21.80 4.25
N ASN A 88 -8.56 21.74 5.51
CA ASN A 88 -8.19 20.49 6.16
C ASN A 88 -9.37 19.99 6.98
N ILE A 89 -9.70 18.71 6.84
CA ILE A 89 -10.80 18.07 7.54
C ILE A 89 -10.32 16.77 8.18
N TYR A 90 -10.94 16.34 9.26
CA TYR A 90 -10.87 14.93 9.66
C TYR A 90 -12.28 14.39 9.81
N ILE A 91 -12.38 13.06 9.78
CA ILE A 91 -13.65 12.35 9.89
C ILE A 91 -13.61 11.56 11.19
N ASP A 92 -14.61 11.78 12.05
CA ASP A 92 -14.88 10.92 13.19
C ASP A 92 -16.24 10.25 13.02
N LYS A 93 -16.24 8.93 12.81
CA LYS A 93 -17.43 8.09 12.57
C LYS A 93 -18.29 8.60 11.39
N ASN A 94 -19.15 9.60 11.63
CA ASN A 94 -20.06 10.21 10.67
C ASN A 94 -20.12 11.75 10.78
N VAL A 95 -19.18 12.37 11.50
CA VAL A 95 -19.09 13.82 11.68
C VAL A 95 -17.79 14.30 11.04
N LEU A 96 -17.89 15.37 10.24
CA LEU A 96 -16.71 16.06 9.70
C LEU A 96 -16.28 17.12 10.68
N PHE A 97 -14.98 17.26 10.84
CA PHE A 97 -14.40 18.37 11.57
C PHE A 97 -13.56 19.18 10.61
N LEU A 98 -13.94 20.43 10.42
CA LEU A 98 -13.21 21.39 9.60
C LEU A 98 -12.20 22.13 10.46
N PHE A 99 -10.96 22.19 10.00
CA PHE A 99 -9.96 23.08 10.58
C PHE A 99 -10.15 24.50 10.03
N GLU A 100 -10.71 25.37 10.85
CA GLU A 100 -10.96 26.78 10.51
C GLU A 100 -10.48 27.64 11.69
N ASN A 101 -9.73 28.71 11.44
CA ASN A 101 -9.27 29.66 12.46
C ASN A 101 -8.54 29.02 13.66
N GLY A 102 -7.80 27.94 13.43
CA GLY A 102 -7.06 27.24 14.48
C GLY A 102 -7.91 26.32 15.37
N GLN A 103 -9.20 26.15 15.05
CA GLN A 103 -10.12 25.28 15.77
C GLN A 103 -10.72 24.22 14.84
N TRP A 104 -11.12 23.09 15.42
CA TRP A 104 -11.83 22.02 14.72
C TRP A 104 -13.32 22.15 14.97
N LEU A 105 -14.05 22.56 13.92
CA LEU A 105 -15.49 22.79 13.99
C LEU A 105 -16.26 21.58 13.45
N PRO A 106 -17.21 21.00 14.21
CA PRO A 106 -18.05 19.92 13.72
C PRO A 106 -19.00 20.46 12.63
N LEU A 107 -18.96 19.86 11.45
CA LEU A 107 -19.73 20.23 10.27
C LEU A 107 -20.32 18.98 9.61
N ARG A 108 -21.43 19.17 8.87
CA ARG A 108 -21.98 18.14 7.98
C ARG A 108 -21.33 18.28 6.61
N LEU A 109 -21.36 17.21 5.81
CA LEU A 109 -20.84 17.22 4.44
C LEU A 109 -21.48 18.31 3.56
N ASN A 110 -22.80 18.49 3.66
CA ASN A 110 -23.48 19.53 2.88
C ASN A 110 -23.05 20.95 3.27
N ASP A 111 -22.82 21.21 4.56
CA ASP A 111 -22.37 22.51 5.05
C ASP A 111 -20.90 22.78 4.71
N LEU A 112 -20.07 21.73 4.69
CA LEU A 112 -18.70 21.82 4.20
C LEU A 112 -18.67 22.24 2.72
N VAL A 113 -19.48 21.60 1.87
CA VAL A 113 -19.54 21.94 0.43
C VAL A 113 -19.99 23.37 0.22
N LYS A 114 -21.02 23.84 0.93
CA LYS A 114 -21.49 25.24 0.87
C LYS A 114 -20.44 26.27 1.31
N ARG A 115 -19.44 25.87 2.07
CA ARG A 115 -18.32 26.73 2.50
C ARG A 115 -17.20 26.77 1.46
N VAL A 116 -17.00 25.68 0.73
CA VAL A 116 -15.86 25.49 -0.19
C VAL A 116 -16.24 25.83 -1.64
N CYS A 117 -17.52 25.72 -2.01
CA CYS A 117 -18.09 26.13 -3.30
C CYS A 117 -18.94 27.39 -3.15
#